data_AF-A0A0F9F3I9-F1
#
_entry.id   AF-A0A0F9F3I9-F1
#
_cell.length_a   1.000
_cell.length_b   1.000
_cell.length_c   1.000
_cell.angle_alpha   90.00
_cell.angle_beta   90.00
_cell.angle_gamma   90.00
#
_symmetry.space_group_name_H-M   'P 1'
#
loop_
_entity.id
_entity.type
_entity.pdbx_description
1 polymer ?
#
loop_
_entity_poly.entity_id
_entity_poly.type
_entity_poly.pdbx_seq_one_letter_code
_entity_poly.pdbx_strand_id
1 'polypeptide(L)'
;MSVRVGHIMRHKDVHGVSGTGKVADVFEATNGKCVVVWISAHASVNVYDHIKDVETTHSHGGKTLVKWDYESPPEPDPMEEILGADKPELTEEEVEQLADETAEAVSQIAATKVAEKMAEKVAEKAAEQRNGTSLEDLEEEPDEDEEIIEEPTE
;
A
#
# COMPACT_ATOMS: atom_id res chain seq x y z
N MET A 1 17.06 -2.54 -10.55
CA MET A 1 18.23 -2.34 -9.65
C MET A 1 19.51 -2.44 -10.49
N SER A 2 20.58 -1.67 -10.22
CA SER A 2 21.82 -1.67 -11.03
C SER A 2 23.00 -2.33 -10.32
N VAL A 3 23.88 -2.99 -11.08
CA VAL A 3 25.20 -3.46 -10.65
C VAL A 3 26.24 -2.44 -11.11
N ARG A 4 27.21 -2.11 -10.26
CA ARG A 4 28.31 -1.19 -10.63
C ARG A 4 29.65 -1.89 -10.59
N VAL A 5 30.51 -1.56 -11.56
CA VAL A 5 31.89 -2.02 -11.64
C VAL A 5 32.82 -0.82 -11.72
N GLY A 6 33.88 -0.86 -10.94
CA GLY A 6 34.82 0.23 -10.84
C GLY A 6 36.17 -0.20 -10.31
N HIS A 7 36.96 0.78 -9.92
CA HIS A 7 38.28 0.57 -9.35
C HIS A 7 38.60 1.59 -8.27
N ILE A 8 39.52 1.24 -7.40
CA ILE A 8 40.08 2.16 -6.42
C ILE A 8 41.32 2.83 -7.02
N MET A 9 41.27 4.16 -7.12
CA MET A 9 42.37 5.01 -7.55
C MET A 9 43.03 5.67 -6.34
N ARG A 10 44.32 5.40 -6.14
CA ARG A 10 45.15 5.99 -5.08
C ARG A 10 46.07 7.06 -5.65
N HIS A 11 45.85 8.31 -5.25
CA HIS A 11 46.65 9.45 -5.66
C HIS A 11 47.93 9.63 -4.83
N LYS A 12 47.90 9.21 -3.57
CA LYS A 12 49.06 9.27 -2.67
C LYS A 12 49.14 8.03 -1.81
N ASP A 13 50.29 7.37 -1.84
CA ASP A 13 50.62 6.30 -0.90
C ASP A 13 51.06 6.92 0.42
N VAL A 14 50.22 6.77 1.46
CA VAL A 14 50.46 7.41 2.77
C VAL A 14 51.42 6.59 3.63
N HIS A 15 51.48 5.27 3.41
CA HIS A 15 52.25 4.34 4.22
C HIS A 15 53.46 3.75 3.46
N GLY A 16 53.55 3.96 2.15
CA GLY A 16 54.70 3.53 1.33
C GLY A 16 54.73 2.02 1.06
N VAL A 17 53.57 1.36 1.12
CA VAL A 17 53.47 -0.12 1.00
C VAL A 17 52.78 -0.53 -0.30
N SER A 18 51.74 0.20 -0.70
CA SER A 18 50.78 -0.28 -1.70
C SER A 18 50.87 0.49 -3.03
N GLY A 19 51.71 1.51 -3.09
CA GLY A 19 51.90 2.34 -4.27
C GLY A 19 50.72 3.28 -4.57
N THR A 20 50.81 3.93 -5.73
CA THR A 20 49.80 4.83 -6.29
C THR A 20 49.25 4.27 -7.59
N GLY A 21 48.10 4.75 -8.04
CA GLY A 21 47.43 4.30 -9.25
C GLY A 21 46.20 3.45 -8.95
N LYS A 22 45.86 2.57 -9.88
CA LYS A 22 44.79 1.58 -9.69
C LYS A 22 45.29 0.50 -8.73
N VAL A 23 44.66 0.38 -7.57
CA VAL A 23 45.12 -0.49 -6.48
C VAL A 23 44.14 -1.62 -6.15
N ALA A 24 42.89 -1.51 -6.61
CA ALA A 24 41.88 -2.56 -6.48
C ALA A 24 40.81 -2.43 -7.56
N ASP A 25 40.14 -3.54 -7.86
CA ASP A 25 38.86 -3.59 -8.55
C ASP A 25 37.70 -3.57 -7.53
N VAL A 26 36.57 -2.98 -7.91
CA VAL A 26 35.38 -2.85 -7.06
C VAL A 26 34.16 -3.29 -7.83
N PHE A 27 33.33 -4.11 -7.18
CA PHE A 27 32.03 -4.54 -7.67
C PHE A 27 31.00 -4.23 -6.61
N GLU A 28 29.90 -3.57 -6.96
CA GLU A 28 28.77 -3.39 -6.08
C GLU A 28 27.52 -4.05 -6.67
N ALA A 29 26.95 -4.94 -5.88
CA ALA A 29 25.74 -5.67 -6.22
C ALA A 29 24.49 -4.80 -5.97
N THR A 30 23.38 -5.22 -6.57
CA THR A 30 22.07 -4.55 -6.48
C THR A 30 21.56 -4.36 -5.05
N ASN A 31 22.00 -5.19 -4.10
CA ASN A 31 21.66 -5.10 -2.68
C ASN A 31 22.61 -4.19 -1.87
N GLY A 32 23.51 -3.46 -2.53
CA GLY A 32 24.49 -2.55 -1.91
C GLY A 32 25.78 -3.22 -1.46
N LYS A 33 25.85 -4.55 -1.41
CA LYS A 33 27.08 -5.25 -1.00
C LYS A 33 28.19 -5.01 -2.00
N CYS A 34 29.38 -4.75 -1.48
CA CYS A 34 30.56 -4.45 -2.28
C CYS A 34 31.63 -5.53 -2.14
N VAL A 35 32.25 -5.91 -3.25
CA VAL A 35 33.45 -6.75 -3.29
C VAL A 35 34.61 -5.90 -3.77
N VAL A 36 35.69 -5.89 -3.00
CA VAL A 36 36.94 -5.20 -3.35
C VAL A 36 38.03 -6.25 -3.54
N VAL A 37 38.63 -6.25 -4.73
CA VAL A 37 39.73 -7.15 -5.09
C VAL A 37 41.01 -6.32 -5.17
N TRP A 38 41.88 -6.45 -4.19
CA TRP A 38 43.17 -5.77 -4.17
C TRP A 38 44.13 -6.44 -5.15
N ILE A 39 44.72 -5.64 -6.04
CA ILE A 39 45.59 -6.12 -7.14
C ILE A 39 47.07 -5.74 -6.94
N SER A 40 47.42 -5.24 -5.75
CA SER A 40 48.80 -4.93 -5.39
C SER A 40 49.61 -6.20 -5.06
N ALA A 41 50.87 -6.04 -4.67
CA ALA A 41 51.75 -7.16 -4.30
C ALA A 41 51.18 -8.07 -3.19
N HIS A 42 50.29 -7.53 -2.35
CA HIS A 42 49.58 -8.27 -1.32
C HIS A 42 48.09 -8.35 -1.68
N ALA A 43 47.80 -9.17 -2.69
CA ALA A 43 46.43 -9.35 -3.17
C ALA A 43 45.54 -9.98 -2.11
N SER A 44 44.30 -9.49 -2.02
CA SER A 44 43.26 -10.02 -1.14
C SER A 44 41.89 -9.63 -1.66
N VAL A 45 40.85 -10.32 -1.19
CA VAL A 45 39.46 -10.01 -1.51
C VAL A 45 38.72 -9.69 -0.22
N ASN A 46 37.99 -8.59 -0.20
CA ASN A 46 37.16 -8.18 0.92
C ASN A 46 35.72 -7.96 0.46
N VAL A 47 34.78 -8.25 1.36
CA VAL A 47 33.36 -8.01 1.16
C VAL A 47 32.88 -7.02 2.21
N TYR A 48 32.10 -6.03 1.78
CA TYR A 48 31.53 -4.97 2.60
C TYR A 48 30.02 -4.91 2.41
N ASP A 49 29.30 -4.41 3.40
CA ASP A 49 27.85 -4.27 3.32
C ASP A 49 27.43 -3.08 2.46
N HIS A 50 28.23 -2.02 2.40
CA HIS A 50 27.97 -0.85 1.57
C HIS A 50 29.25 -0.21 1.01
N ILE A 51 29.17 0.48 -0.14
CA ILE A 51 30.32 1.19 -0.71
C ILE A 51 30.91 2.24 0.26
N LYS A 52 30.05 2.82 1.09
CA LYS A 52 30.45 3.80 2.10
C LYS A 52 31.43 3.23 3.12
N ASP A 53 31.36 1.92 3.41
CA ASP A 53 32.31 1.27 4.31
C ASP A 53 33.70 1.17 3.65
N VAL A 54 33.72 0.91 2.33
CA VAL A 54 34.95 0.92 1.52
C VAL A 54 35.57 2.31 1.54
N GLU A 55 34.79 3.35 1.25
CA GLU A 55 35.27 4.73 1.22
C GLU A 55 35.74 5.21 2.59
N THR A 56 34.99 4.91 3.64
CA THR A 56 35.35 5.32 5.01
C THR A 56 36.64 4.64 5.46
N THR A 57 36.81 3.35 5.18
CA THR A 57 37.97 2.57 5.61
C THR A 57 39.21 2.89 4.78
N HIS A 58 39.05 3.06 3.46
CA HIS A 58 40.18 3.08 2.51
C HIS A 58 40.46 4.43 1.86
N SER A 59 39.67 5.49 2.13
CA SER A 59 39.86 6.79 1.45
C SER A 59 41.16 7.51 1.82
N HIS A 60 41.73 7.21 2.99
CA HIS A 60 42.92 7.90 3.52
C HIS A 60 42.81 9.44 3.49
N GLY A 61 41.63 9.96 3.83
CA GLY A 61 41.34 11.41 3.79
C GLY A 61 41.22 11.95 2.37
N GLY A 62 40.56 11.22 1.47
CA GLY A 62 40.32 11.61 0.08
C GLY A 62 41.50 11.39 -0.88
N LYS A 63 42.57 10.73 -0.42
CA LYS A 63 43.74 10.40 -1.26
C LYS A 63 43.55 9.12 -2.07
N THR A 64 42.52 8.35 -1.73
CA THR A 64 42.11 7.13 -2.39
C THR A 64 40.62 7.22 -2.64
N LEU A 65 40.19 6.99 -3.87
CA LEU A 65 38.82 7.23 -4.32
C LEU A 65 38.33 6.02 -5.11
N VAL A 66 37.06 5.67 -4.96
CA VAL A 66 36.39 4.73 -5.85
C VAL A 66 36.00 5.47 -7.12
N LYS A 67 36.31 4.88 -8.27
CA LYS A 67 35.90 5.37 -9.60
C LYS A 67 35.07 4.29 -10.27
N TRP A 68 33.89 4.67 -10.73
CA TRP A 68 32.99 3.77 -11.44
C TRP A 68 33.28 3.82 -12.94
N ASP A 69 33.55 2.65 -13.51
CA ASP A 69 33.83 2.48 -14.93
C ASP A 69 32.57 2.07 -15.70
N TYR A 70 31.68 1.35 -15.03
CA TYR A 70 30.44 0.85 -15.60
C TYR A 70 29.34 0.79 -14.55
N GLU A 71 28.14 1.15 -14.98
CA GLU A 71 26.90 0.92 -14.25
C GLU A 71 25.93 0.22 -15.20
N SER A 72 25.43 -0.93 -14.77
CA SER A 72 24.39 -1.64 -15.51
C SER A 72 23.13 -0.77 -15.55
N PRO A 73 22.39 -0.76 -16.67
CA PRO A 73 21.03 -0.25 -16.64
C PRO A 73 20.24 -0.97 -15.54
N PRO A 74 19.25 -0.29 -14.93
CA PRO A 74 18.37 -0.95 -13.99
C PRO A 74 17.71 -2.13 -14.70
N GLU A 75 17.93 -3.34 -14.20
CA GLU A 75 17.16 -4.47 -14.68
C GLU A 75 15.67 -4.22 -14.37
N PRO A 76 14.76 -4.54 -15.30
CA PRO A 76 13.33 -4.54 -15.01
C PRO A 76 13.09 -5.43 -13.80
N ASP A 77 12.13 -5.06 -12.96
CA ASP A 77 11.78 -5.92 -11.83
C ASP A 77 11.40 -7.30 -12.40
N PRO A 78 12.04 -8.40 -11.98
CA PRO A 78 11.62 -9.73 -12.44
C PRO A 78 10.14 -9.98 -12.17
N MET A 79 9.55 -9.30 -11.17
CA MET A 79 8.12 -9.34 -10.92
C MET A 79 7.30 -8.55 -11.93
N GLU A 80 7.81 -7.44 -12.47
CA GLU A 80 7.19 -6.72 -13.58
C GLU A 80 7.23 -7.52 -14.88
N GLU A 81 8.31 -8.28 -15.13
CA GLU A 81 8.39 -9.15 -16.31
C GLU A 81 7.38 -10.30 -16.23
N ILE A 82 7.24 -10.93 -15.06
CA ILE A 82 6.25 -11.99 -14.83
C ILE A 82 4.81 -11.45 -14.90
N LEU A 83 4.54 -10.26 -14.37
CA LEU A 83 3.19 -9.65 -14.39
C LEU A 83 2.87 -8.97 -15.72
N GLY A 84 3.88 -8.56 -16.47
CA GLY A 84 3.76 -7.87 -17.76
C GLY A 84 3.59 -8.81 -18.95
N ALA A 85 4.05 -10.06 -18.84
CA ALA A 85 3.97 -11.05 -19.93
C ALA A 85 2.53 -11.40 -20.35
N ASP A 86 1.56 -11.26 -19.45
CA ASP A 86 0.14 -11.58 -19.71
C ASP A 86 -0.77 -10.34 -19.64
N LYS A 87 -0.22 -9.12 -19.63
CA LYS A 87 -1.05 -7.91 -19.66
C LYS A 87 -1.56 -7.75 -21.10
N PRO A 88 -2.86 -7.97 -21.38
CA PRO A 88 -3.37 -7.66 -22.72
C PRO A 88 -3.11 -6.18 -22.96
N GLU A 89 -2.45 -5.85 -24.07
CA GLU A 89 -2.47 -4.48 -24.59
C GLU A 89 -3.91 -4.21 -25.02
N LEU A 90 -4.71 -3.63 -24.13
CA LEU A 90 -6.04 -3.16 -24.49
C LEU A 90 -5.89 -1.98 -25.45
N THR A 91 -6.59 -2.05 -26.56
CA THR A 91 -6.74 -0.93 -27.49
C THR A 91 -7.54 0.22 -26.84
N GLU A 92 -7.42 1.43 -27.38
CA GLU A 92 -8.18 2.60 -26.88
C GLU A 92 -9.69 2.32 -26.87
N GLU A 93 -10.18 1.57 -27.86
CA GLU A 93 -11.60 1.19 -27.99
C GLU A 93 -12.03 0.21 -26.88
N GLU A 94 -11.20 -0.77 -26.53
CA GLU A 94 -11.50 -1.70 -25.43
C GLU A 94 -11.45 -1.03 -24.05
N VAL A 95 -10.57 -0.04 -23.88
CA VAL A 95 -10.53 0.79 -22.66
C VAL A 95 -11.80 1.63 -22.52
N GLU A 96 -12.30 2.20 -23.61
CA GLU A 96 -13.54 2.97 -23.63
C GLU A 96 -14.76 2.08 -23.33
N GLN A 97 -14.85 0.91 -23.98
CA GLN A 97 -15.92 -0.07 -23.70
C GLN A 97 -15.92 -0.53 -22.25
N LEU A 98 -14.74 -0.83 -21.69
CA LEU A 98 -14.62 -1.22 -20.29
C LEU A 98 -15.05 -0.08 -19.35
N ALA A 99 -14.69 1.17 -19.67
CA ALA A 99 -15.11 2.33 -18.87
C ALA A 99 -16.63 2.50 -18.86
N ASP A 100 -17.29 2.34 -20.01
CA ASP A 100 -18.74 2.42 -20.16
C ASP A 100 -19.46 1.30 -19.39
N GLU A 101 -19.00 0.05 -19.54
CA GLU A 101 -19.54 -1.10 -18.79
C GLU A 101 -19.39 -0.89 -17.27
N THR A 102 -18.25 -0.36 -16.83
CA THR A 102 -18.00 -0.10 -15.41
C THR A 102 -18.92 1.01 -14.89
N ALA A 103 -19.15 2.07 -15.68
CA ALA A 103 -20.07 3.16 -15.31
C ALA A 103 -21.51 2.66 -15.19
N GLU A 104 -21.95 1.80 -16.12
CA GLU A 104 -23.28 1.19 -16.06
C GLU A 104 -23.44 0.29 -14.83
N ALA A 105 -22.47 -0.59 -14.55
CA ALA A 105 -22.48 -1.47 -13.40
C ALA A 105 -22.56 -0.68 -12.07
N VAL A 106 -21.79 0.39 -11.93
CA VAL A 106 -21.83 1.27 -10.75
C VAL A 106 -23.19 1.93 -10.60
N SER A 107 -23.80 2.38 -11.70
CA SER A 107 -25.14 2.97 -11.71
C SER A 107 -26.21 1.98 -11.24
N GLN A 108 -26.17 0.74 -11.75
CA GLN A 108 -27.10 -0.32 -11.34
C GLN A 108 -26.96 -0.67 -9.85
N ILE A 109 -25.73 -0.75 -9.35
CA ILE A 109 -25.43 -0.97 -7.91
C ILE A 109 -25.95 0.19 -7.06
N ALA A 110 -25.80 1.44 -7.52
CA ALA A 110 -26.33 2.60 -6.81
C ALA A 110 -27.85 2.59 -6.75
N ALA A 111 -28.53 2.29 -7.87
CA ALA A 111 -29.98 2.22 -7.95
C ALA A 111 -30.56 1.14 -7.03
N THR A 112 -29.95 -0.04 -7.00
CA THR A 112 -30.35 -1.14 -6.10
C THR A 112 -30.18 -0.76 -4.63
N LYS A 113 -29.04 -0.18 -4.24
CA LYS A 113 -28.83 0.27 -2.85
C LYS A 113 -29.82 1.37 -2.42
N VAL A 114 -30.18 2.28 -3.33
CA VAL A 114 -31.20 3.30 -3.05
C VAL A 114 -32.57 2.65 -2.88
N ALA A 115 -32.93 1.69 -3.72
CA ALA A 115 -34.19 0.96 -3.61
C ALA A 115 -34.30 0.18 -2.30
N GLU A 116 -33.24 -0.52 -1.88
CA GLU A 116 -33.18 -1.24 -0.59
C GLU A 116 -33.39 -0.28 0.59
N LYS A 117 -32.67 0.86 0.60
CA LYS A 117 -32.80 1.87 1.66
C LYS A 117 -34.18 2.51 1.72
N MET A 118 -34.81 2.72 0.56
CA MET A 118 -36.19 3.24 0.49
C MET A 118 -37.19 2.19 1.00
N ALA A 119 -37.00 0.91 0.69
CA ALA A 119 -37.84 -0.17 1.18
C ALA A 119 -37.76 -0.32 2.71
N GLU A 120 -36.55 -0.23 3.28
CA GLU A 120 -36.33 -0.23 4.73
C GLU A 120 -37.07 0.92 5.42
N LYS A 121 -36.94 2.14 4.88
CA LYS A 121 -37.60 3.34 5.43
C LYS A 121 -39.13 3.30 5.32
N VAL A 122 -39.66 2.68 4.27
CA VAL A 122 -41.12 2.46 4.12
C VAL A 122 -41.61 1.42 5.13
N ALA A 123 -40.84 0.36 5.38
CA ALA A 123 -41.18 -0.65 6.39
C ALA A 123 -41.17 -0.06 7.81
N GLU A 124 -40.19 0.78 8.15
CA GLU A 124 -40.12 1.51 9.42
C GLU A 124 -41.34 2.41 9.63
N LYS A 125 -41.68 3.24 8.63
CA LYS A 125 -42.84 4.14 8.69
C LYS A 125 -44.18 3.40 8.77
N ALA A 126 -44.30 2.25 8.10
CA ALA A 126 -45.49 1.40 8.18
C ALA A 126 -45.64 0.73 9.55
N ALA A 127 -44.52 0.41 10.22
CA ALA A 127 -44.53 -0.09 11.60
C ALA A 127 -44.95 1.01 12.59
N GLU A 128 -44.47 2.24 12.41
CA GLU A 128 -44.88 3.39 13.23
C GLU A 128 -46.38 3.71 13.09
N GLN A 129 -46.93 3.72 11.86
CA GLN A 129 -48.36 3.97 11.63
C GLN A 129 -49.28 2.89 12.20
N ARG A 130 -48.81 1.65 12.34
CA ARG A 130 -49.58 0.57 12.99
C ARG A 130 -49.62 0.71 14.51
N ASN A 131 -48.65 1.40 15.11
CA ASN A 131 -48.55 1.58 16.56
C ASN A 131 -49.22 2.88 17.05
N GLY A 132 -49.72 3.74 16.14
CA GLY A 132 -50.37 5.02 16.43
C GLY A 132 -51.90 4.99 16.48
N THR A 133 -52.53 3.83 16.35
CA THR A 133 -53.99 3.68 16.47
C THR A 133 -54.31 2.97 17.79
N SER A 134 -54.12 3.63 18.93
CA SER A 134 -54.61 3.12 20.22
C SER A 134 -56.09 3.45 20.39
N LEU A 135 -56.85 2.41 20.74
CA LEU A 135 -58.25 2.45 21.14
C LEU A 135 -58.42 3.25 22.44
N GLU A 136 -58.75 4.54 22.39
CA GLU A 136 -59.07 5.32 23.60
C GLU A 136 -60.49 5.93 23.64
N ASP A 137 -61.37 5.60 22.69
CA ASP A 137 -62.73 6.20 22.63
C ASP A 137 -63.89 5.22 22.95
N LEU A 138 -63.71 4.17 23.76
CA LEU A 138 -64.79 3.18 24.00
C LEU A 138 -64.99 2.63 25.42
N GLU A 139 -64.55 3.30 26.48
CA GLU A 139 -64.91 2.87 27.85
C GLU A 139 -65.54 4.02 28.65
N GLU A 140 -66.85 4.19 28.48
CA GLU A 140 -67.72 4.92 29.42
C GLU A 140 -68.37 3.84 30.30
N GLU A 141 -67.72 3.54 31.44
CA GLU A 141 -68.21 2.59 32.46
C GLU A 141 -69.40 3.20 33.23
N PRO A 142 -70.40 2.40 33.64
CA PRO A 142 -71.52 2.88 34.44
C PRO A 142 -71.13 3.02 35.93
N ASP A 143 -71.41 4.18 36.51
CA ASP A 143 -71.29 4.42 37.96
C ASP A 143 -72.31 3.56 38.74
N GLU A 144 -71.80 2.57 39.47
CA GLU A 144 -72.52 1.94 40.58
C GLU A 144 -72.05 2.58 41.90
N ASP A 145 -72.92 3.35 42.54
CA ASP A 145 -72.89 3.54 43.98
C ASP A 145 -74.32 3.45 44.52
N GLU A 146 -74.54 2.38 45.30
CA GLU A 146 -75.72 2.13 46.11
C GLU A 146 -75.84 3.16 47.24
N GLU A 147 -77.03 3.73 47.45
CA GLU A 147 -77.43 4.14 48.80
C GLU A 147 -78.91 3.80 49.06
N ILE A 148 -79.09 2.83 49.96
CA ILE A 148 -80.33 2.26 50.49
C ILE A 148 -80.93 3.24 51.50
N ILE A 149 -82.21 3.68 51.40
CA ILE A 149 -83.08 3.94 52.58
C ILE A 149 -84.61 3.81 52.24
N GLU A 150 -85.23 2.80 52.88
CA GLU A 150 -86.59 2.62 53.44
C GLU A 150 -87.90 2.60 52.61
N GLU A 151 -88.70 1.58 52.96
CA GLU A 151 -90.07 1.25 52.57
C GLU A 151 -91.12 2.28 53.03
N PRO A 152 -92.28 2.41 52.36
CA PRO A 152 -93.47 2.97 52.98
C PRO A 152 -94.41 1.84 53.48
N THR A 153 -94.71 1.86 54.77
CA THR A 153 -95.87 1.15 55.34
C THR A 153 -97.16 1.92 55.06
N GLU A 154 -98.13 1.23 54.45
CA GLU A 154 -99.59 1.45 54.32
C GLU A 154 -100.13 2.78 53.72
#